data_AF-A0A524CQX6-F1
#
_entry.id   AF-A0A524CQX6-F1
#
_cell.length_a   1.000
_cell.length_b   1.000
_cell.length_c   1.000
_cell.angle_alpha   90.00
_cell.angle_beta   90.00
_cell.angle_gamma   90.00
#
_symmetry.space_group_name_H-M   'P 1'
#
loop_
_entity.id
_entity.type
_entity.pdbx_description
1 polymer ?
#
loop_
_entity_poly.entity_id
_entity_poly.type
_entity_poly.pdbx_seq_one_letter_code
_entity_poly.pdbx_strand_id
1 'polypeptide(L)'
;MTSFKISMSYQSKFENRQRLRRKKKELIAFMILASIMISMVTFYTYIKNSPFIPSEYPKINISYKGEPDIDDYIDCEFELLSENPKYSIYRTGAQIIRRGSSEGSGADRWPKKSYRISLNNPKSLLGMRKDDDWLLLSMYIDFPRLRIKMGMELWNSLEDYNPTVTPIESEYVCLYMNGEFQGLYLLTEKNERRLFGLDDAQNNIHSSLIFQVKYPSYLTKYESANWEQDWPNEDEGIFIMEEIMTDLIDFINNSDDNTFFDPQSGVFSKFDKLNLIDFYLFNYFIRHEDFWNKNYFIMRDTYPSKFFLFPWDYDYSMGQW
;
A
#
# COMPACT_ATOMS: atom_id res chain seq x y z
N MET A 1 -87.65 -33.23 -56.10
CA MET A 1 -87.42 -32.37 -54.91
C MET A 1 -86.93 -33.28 -53.80
N THR A 2 -85.80 -32.99 -53.13
CA THR A 2 -85.16 -33.85 -52.07
C THR A 2 -84.79 -35.29 -52.53
N SER A 3 -83.89 -36.10 -51.94
CA SER A 3 -82.92 -36.07 -50.82
C SER A 3 -81.94 -37.26 -51.07
N PHE A 4 -80.66 -37.37 -50.71
CA PHE A 4 -79.66 -36.55 -49.99
C PHE A 4 -78.23 -37.02 -50.39
N LYS A 5 -77.16 -36.35 -49.92
CA LYS A 5 -75.82 -36.99 -49.73
C LYS A 5 -75.10 -36.37 -48.53
N ILE A 6 -74.85 -37.18 -47.50
CA ILE A 6 -73.96 -36.86 -46.38
C ILE A 6 -72.85 -37.91 -46.37
N SER A 7 -71.60 -37.47 -46.32
CA SER A 7 -70.48 -38.26 -45.82
C SER A 7 -69.59 -37.34 -44.99
N MET A 8 -69.63 -37.48 -43.67
CA MET A 8 -68.78 -36.71 -42.76
C MET A 8 -67.31 -37.10 -42.93
N SER A 9 -66.44 -36.09 -43.04
CA SER A 9 -65.00 -36.25 -42.83
C SER A 9 -64.69 -35.99 -41.35
N TYR A 10 -64.26 -37.02 -40.63
CA TYR A 10 -63.67 -36.88 -39.30
C TYR A 10 -62.14 -36.73 -39.43
N GLN A 11 -61.65 -35.49 -39.48
CA GLN A 11 -60.20 -35.22 -39.48
C GLN A 11 -59.80 -34.64 -38.13
N SER A 12 -59.14 -35.47 -37.30
CA SER A 12 -58.83 -35.10 -35.91
C SER A 12 -57.81 -33.96 -35.83
N LYS A 13 -58.12 -32.91 -35.07
CA LYS A 13 -57.19 -31.81 -34.73
C LYS A 13 -56.06 -32.28 -33.80
N PHE A 14 -54.98 -32.82 -34.37
CA PHE A 14 -53.70 -32.91 -33.66
C PHE A 14 -52.98 -31.54 -33.66
N GLU A 15 -53.59 -30.55 -32.99
CA GLU A 15 -52.98 -29.23 -32.80
C GLU A 15 -51.76 -29.29 -31.88
N ASN A 16 -50.57 -29.43 -32.46
CA ASN A 16 -49.26 -28.89 -32.06
C ASN A 16 -48.87 -28.86 -30.54
N ARG A 17 -49.43 -29.75 -29.72
CA ARG A 17 -49.21 -29.82 -28.25
C ARG A 17 -47.73 -29.93 -27.86
N GLN A 18 -46.92 -30.53 -28.74
CA GLN A 18 -45.48 -30.72 -28.53
C GLN A 18 -44.72 -29.37 -28.56
N ARG A 19 -45.05 -28.47 -29.50
CA ARG A 19 -44.44 -27.14 -29.61
C ARG A 19 -44.86 -26.23 -28.45
N LEU A 20 -46.10 -26.32 -27.99
CA LEU A 20 -46.59 -25.63 -26.79
C LEU A 20 -45.92 -26.13 -25.50
N ARG A 21 -45.77 -27.45 -25.32
CA ARG A 21 -45.02 -28.02 -24.18
C ARG A 21 -43.55 -27.60 -24.19
N ARG A 22 -42.91 -27.55 -25.36
CA ARG A 22 -41.51 -27.09 -25.50
C ARG A 22 -41.37 -25.62 -25.09
N LYS A 23 -42.18 -24.72 -25.64
CA LYS A 23 -42.20 -23.29 -25.24
C LYS A 23 -42.44 -23.10 -23.74
N LYS A 24 -43.33 -23.90 -23.13
CA LYS A 24 -43.56 -23.85 -21.67
C LYS A 24 -42.33 -24.28 -20.86
N LYS A 25 -41.59 -25.30 -21.31
CA LYS A 25 -40.31 -25.70 -20.68
C LYS A 25 -39.23 -24.63 -20.83
N GLU A 26 -39.11 -24.05 -22.02
CA GLU A 26 -38.15 -22.96 -22.32
C GLU A 26 -38.44 -21.72 -21.45
N LEU A 27 -39.72 -21.34 -21.30
CA LEU A 27 -40.13 -20.24 -20.40
C LEU A 27 -39.82 -20.53 -18.92
N ILE A 28 -40.07 -21.76 -18.46
CA ILE A 28 -39.73 -22.16 -17.07
C ILE A 28 -38.21 -22.12 -16.84
N ALA A 29 -37.41 -22.61 -17.78
CA ALA A 29 -35.96 -22.54 -17.70
C ALA A 29 -35.45 -21.08 -17.66
N PHE A 30 -36.03 -20.20 -18.48
CA PHE A 30 -35.73 -18.76 -18.46
C PHE A 30 -36.08 -18.13 -17.11
N MET A 31 -37.25 -18.42 -16.53
CA MET A 31 -37.62 -17.90 -15.21
C MET A 31 -36.70 -18.39 -14.09
N ILE A 32 -36.24 -19.65 -14.14
CA ILE A 32 -35.27 -20.19 -13.17
C ILE A 32 -33.91 -19.49 -13.31
N LEU A 33 -33.40 -19.32 -14.54
CA LEU A 33 -32.15 -18.59 -14.76
C LEU A 33 -32.25 -17.13 -14.32
N ALA A 34 -33.38 -16.46 -14.63
CA ALA A 34 -33.64 -15.10 -14.17
C ALA A 34 -33.70 -15.01 -12.64
N SER A 35 -34.33 -15.96 -11.94
CA SER A 35 -34.35 -15.93 -10.46
C SER A 35 -32.98 -16.23 -9.85
N ILE A 36 -32.16 -17.10 -10.47
CA ILE A 36 -30.77 -17.34 -10.05
C ILE A 36 -29.96 -16.06 -10.23
N MET A 37 -30.05 -15.39 -11.38
CA MET A 37 -29.35 -14.12 -11.64
C MET A 37 -29.78 -13.02 -10.67
N ILE A 38 -31.08 -12.85 -10.43
CA ILE A 38 -31.60 -11.86 -9.46
C ILE A 38 -31.11 -12.21 -8.05
N SER A 39 -31.15 -13.48 -7.65
CA SER A 39 -30.66 -13.94 -6.35
C SER A 39 -29.15 -13.71 -6.18
N MET A 40 -28.35 -13.97 -7.21
CA MET A 40 -26.91 -13.69 -7.21
C MET A 40 -26.64 -12.19 -7.11
N VAL A 41 -27.37 -11.35 -7.85
CA VAL A 41 -27.22 -9.88 -7.77
C VAL A 41 -27.64 -9.37 -6.39
N THR A 42 -28.79 -9.78 -5.85
CA THR A 42 -29.22 -9.32 -4.51
C THR A 42 -28.32 -9.84 -3.40
N PHE A 43 -27.82 -11.08 -3.48
CA PHE A 43 -26.85 -11.63 -2.54
C PHE A 43 -25.50 -10.91 -2.63
N TYR A 44 -25.00 -10.62 -3.83
CA TYR A 44 -23.79 -9.84 -4.04
C TYR A 44 -23.94 -8.41 -3.50
N THR A 45 -25.05 -7.73 -3.81
CA THR A 45 -25.36 -6.39 -3.27
C THR A 45 -25.50 -6.42 -1.74
N TYR A 46 -26.11 -7.46 -1.18
CA TYR A 46 -26.20 -7.64 0.27
C TYR A 46 -24.81 -7.83 0.91
N ILE A 47 -23.94 -8.69 0.35
CA ILE A 47 -22.57 -8.86 0.86
C ILE A 47 -21.74 -7.58 0.70
N LYS A 48 -21.88 -6.86 -0.42
CA LYS A 48 -21.17 -5.58 -0.65
C LYS A 48 -21.57 -4.52 0.39
N ASN A 49 -22.87 -4.45 0.71
CA ASN A 49 -23.42 -3.40 1.57
C ASN A 49 -23.51 -3.80 3.06
N SER A 50 -23.45 -5.09 3.37
CA SER A 50 -23.48 -5.67 4.71
C SER A 50 -22.39 -6.74 4.89
N PRO A 51 -21.11 -6.41 4.67
CA PRO A 51 -20.00 -7.33 4.90
C PRO A 51 -19.95 -7.76 6.37
N PHE A 52 -19.68 -9.05 6.63
CA PHE A 52 -19.37 -9.52 7.98
C PHE A 52 -17.99 -9.00 8.37
N ILE A 53 -17.98 -7.88 9.10
CA ILE A 53 -16.77 -7.24 9.63
C ILE A 53 -16.59 -7.71 11.08
N PRO A 54 -15.45 -8.30 11.46
CA PRO A 54 -15.10 -8.49 12.85
C PRO A 54 -15.16 -7.14 13.58
N SER A 55 -15.98 -7.05 14.62
CA SER A 55 -16.33 -5.75 15.23
C SER A 55 -15.15 -5.01 15.85
N GLU A 56 -14.09 -5.75 16.16
CA GLU A 56 -12.92 -5.37 16.96
C GLU A 56 -11.97 -4.39 16.26
N TYR A 57 -11.95 -4.36 14.92
CA TYR A 57 -11.05 -3.47 14.18
C TYR A 57 -11.58 -2.02 14.14
N PRO A 58 -10.74 -1.01 14.42
CA PRO A 58 -11.07 0.39 14.19
C PRO A 58 -11.51 0.65 12.75
N LYS A 59 -12.45 1.58 12.57
CA LYS A 59 -13.04 1.91 11.28
C LYS A 59 -12.58 3.29 10.84
N ILE A 60 -12.16 3.42 9.59
CA ILE A 60 -11.89 4.71 8.96
C ILE A 60 -12.96 4.96 7.92
N ASN A 61 -13.70 6.05 8.07
CA ASN A 61 -14.64 6.56 7.08
C ASN A 61 -14.00 7.77 6.41
N ILE A 62 -13.85 7.72 5.08
CA ILE A 62 -13.37 8.84 4.28
C ILE A 62 -14.45 9.21 3.25
N SER A 63 -14.84 10.48 3.20
CA SER A 63 -15.86 11.01 2.29
C SER A 63 -15.29 12.16 1.44
N TYR A 64 -15.52 12.15 0.13
CA TYR A 64 -14.92 13.09 -0.81
C TYR A 64 -15.82 13.36 -2.02
N LYS A 65 -15.48 14.39 -2.79
CA LYS A 65 -16.10 14.71 -4.09
C LYS A 65 -15.07 14.52 -5.19
N GLY A 66 -15.42 13.77 -6.23
CA GLY A 66 -14.48 13.33 -7.27
C GLY A 66 -14.03 11.89 -7.05
N GLU A 67 -12.93 11.50 -7.66
CA GLU A 67 -12.27 10.20 -7.50
C GLU A 67 -10.78 10.48 -7.24
N PRO A 68 -10.17 10.00 -6.14
CA PRO A 68 -8.75 10.22 -5.91
C PRO A 68 -7.94 9.55 -7.02
N ASP A 69 -7.01 10.28 -7.62
CA ASP A 69 -5.97 9.72 -8.49
C ASP A 69 -4.60 9.75 -7.83
N ILE A 70 -3.55 9.55 -8.63
CA ILE A 70 -2.16 9.42 -8.21
C ILE A 70 -1.37 10.71 -8.46
N ASP A 71 -1.96 11.67 -9.15
CA ASP A 71 -1.31 12.89 -9.63
C ASP A 71 -1.61 14.04 -8.65
N ASP A 72 -2.87 14.21 -8.25
CA ASP A 72 -3.33 15.31 -7.38
C ASP A 72 -4.06 14.83 -6.12
N TYR A 73 -3.83 15.53 -5.00
CA TYR A 73 -4.64 15.39 -3.78
C TYR A 73 -6.03 15.99 -3.97
N ILE A 74 -7.05 15.32 -3.46
CA ILE A 74 -8.42 15.87 -3.34
C ILE A 74 -8.84 16.04 -1.88
N ASP A 75 -9.60 17.09 -1.59
CA ASP A 75 -10.15 17.35 -0.26
C ASP A 75 -11.16 16.26 0.16
N CYS A 76 -11.07 15.82 1.42
CA CYS A 76 -11.97 14.84 2.02
C CYS A 76 -12.30 15.15 3.49
N GLU A 77 -13.38 14.54 3.99
CA GLU A 77 -13.65 14.40 5.42
C GLU A 77 -13.14 13.03 5.90
N PHE A 78 -12.30 13.04 6.93
CA PHE A 78 -11.77 11.86 7.60
C PHE A 78 -12.43 11.66 8.97
N GLU A 79 -12.84 10.43 9.28
CA GLU A 79 -13.34 10.01 10.58
C GLU A 79 -12.71 8.65 10.96
N LEU A 80 -12.20 8.56 12.19
CA LEU A 80 -11.69 7.31 12.79
C LEU A 80 -12.58 6.93 13.97
N LEU A 81 -13.10 5.71 13.99
CA LEU A 81 -13.93 5.17 15.07
C LEU A 81 -13.26 3.93 15.66
N SER A 82 -12.98 3.95 16.95
CA SER A 82 -12.39 2.84 17.71
C SER A 82 -13.32 2.44 18.86
N GLU A 83 -13.29 1.17 19.28
CA GLU A 83 -13.99 0.72 20.50
C GLU A 83 -13.52 1.49 21.75
N ASN A 84 -12.26 1.94 21.76
CA ASN A 84 -11.77 2.89 22.75
C ASN A 84 -12.04 4.34 22.29
N PRO A 85 -12.96 5.09 22.94
CA PRO A 85 -13.33 6.43 22.50
C PRO A 85 -12.17 7.44 22.52
N LYS A 86 -11.10 7.18 23.30
CA LYS A 86 -9.87 8.01 23.33
C LYS A 86 -9.24 8.13 21.94
N TYR A 87 -9.32 7.08 21.13
CA TYR A 87 -8.72 7.04 19.79
C TYR A 87 -9.70 7.39 18.66
N SER A 88 -10.96 7.71 18.99
CA SER A 88 -11.93 8.12 17.98
C SER A 88 -11.73 9.60 17.60
N ILE A 89 -11.69 9.87 16.30
CA ILE A 89 -11.62 11.21 15.73
C ILE A 89 -12.87 11.42 14.90
N TYR A 90 -13.81 12.19 15.44
CA TYR A 90 -15.01 12.59 14.73
C TYR A 90 -14.67 13.70 13.72
N ARG A 91 -14.94 13.42 12.44
CA ARG A 91 -14.93 14.33 11.27
C ARG A 91 -13.94 15.49 11.32
N THR A 92 -12.80 15.30 10.66
CA THR A 92 -11.81 16.35 10.40
C THR A 92 -11.64 16.54 8.89
N GLY A 93 -11.35 17.76 8.46
CA GLY A 93 -10.86 18.00 7.10
C GLY A 93 -9.50 17.32 6.91
N ALA A 94 -9.32 16.74 5.73
CA ALA A 94 -8.11 16.08 5.27
C ALA A 94 -8.03 16.16 3.74
N GLN A 95 -6.95 15.64 3.16
CA GLN A 95 -6.77 15.43 1.74
C GLN A 95 -6.37 13.96 1.49
N ILE A 96 -6.73 13.43 0.31
CA ILE A 96 -6.46 12.04 -0.08
C ILE A 96 -5.89 11.96 -1.49
N ILE A 97 -4.89 11.10 -1.68
CA ILE A 97 -4.31 10.70 -2.97
C ILE A 97 -4.10 9.17 -3.00
N ARG A 98 -4.16 8.55 -4.17
CA ARG A 98 -3.77 7.14 -4.37
C ARG A 98 -2.25 7.01 -4.28
N ARG A 99 -1.77 5.96 -3.60
CA ARG A 99 -0.34 5.63 -3.52
C ARG A 99 0.04 4.62 -4.59
N GLY A 100 0.95 5.01 -5.48
CA GLY A 100 1.58 4.16 -6.49
C GLY A 100 2.47 4.99 -7.42
N SER A 101 2.75 4.46 -8.61
CA SER A 101 3.41 5.20 -9.69
C SER A 101 2.46 5.34 -10.89
N SER A 102 2.51 6.49 -11.56
CA SER A 102 1.79 6.77 -12.81
C SER A 102 2.26 5.94 -14.00
N GLU A 103 3.40 5.26 -13.88
CA GLU A 103 3.90 4.29 -14.86
C GLU A 103 3.27 2.89 -14.70
N GLY A 104 2.31 2.73 -13.78
CA GLY A 104 1.62 1.44 -13.55
C GLY A 104 2.46 0.42 -12.78
N SER A 105 3.54 0.87 -12.12
CA SER A 105 4.31 0.07 -11.16
C SER A 105 3.77 0.27 -9.73
N GLY A 106 4.16 -0.63 -8.81
CA GLY A 106 3.72 -0.59 -7.41
C GLY A 106 2.25 -0.95 -7.19
N ALA A 107 1.63 -0.32 -6.18
CA ALA A 107 0.32 -0.70 -5.68
C ALA A 107 -0.87 -0.25 -6.55
N ASP A 108 -0.72 0.80 -7.35
CA ASP A 108 -1.87 1.37 -8.08
C ASP A 108 -2.37 0.49 -9.23
N ARG A 109 -1.55 -0.41 -9.80
CA ARG A 109 -2.01 -1.37 -10.81
C ARG A 109 -3.04 -2.38 -10.29
N TRP A 110 -3.15 -2.54 -8.97
CA TRP A 110 -4.03 -3.52 -8.37
C TRP A 110 -5.50 -3.04 -8.30
N PRO A 111 -6.49 -3.95 -8.26
CA PRO A 111 -7.89 -3.57 -8.07
C PRO A 111 -8.15 -2.83 -6.75
N LYS A 112 -7.41 -3.16 -5.69
CA LYS A 112 -7.53 -2.55 -4.36
C LYS A 112 -6.37 -1.59 -4.12
N LYS A 113 -6.65 -0.29 -4.23
CA LYS A 113 -5.67 0.80 -4.17
C LYS A 113 -5.16 1.02 -2.75
N SER A 114 -3.90 1.44 -2.62
CA SER A 114 -3.39 2.05 -1.39
C SER A 114 -3.58 3.57 -1.48
N TYR A 115 -3.61 4.26 -0.34
CA TYR A 115 -3.80 5.71 -0.28
C TYR A 115 -2.81 6.37 0.67
N ARG A 116 -2.57 7.67 0.47
CA ARG A 116 -1.99 8.57 1.48
C ARG A 116 -3.08 9.56 1.90
N ILE A 117 -3.14 9.86 3.19
CA ILE A 117 -4.07 10.83 3.80
C ILE A 117 -3.23 11.92 4.45
N SER A 118 -3.52 13.18 4.15
CA SER A 118 -2.93 14.34 4.82
C SER A 118 -4.01 15.05 5.64
N LEU A 119 -3.89 15.08 6.97
CA LEU A 119 -4.88 15.69 7.86
C LEU A 119 -4.63 17.20 7.95
N ASN A 120 -5.65 18.04 7.78
CA ASN A 120 -5.51 19.51 7.86
C ASN A 120 -4.97 20.01 9.21
N ASN A 121 -4.96 19.17 10.24
CA ASN A 121 -4.30 19.40 11.52
C ASN A 121 -3.65 18.08 11.98
N PRO A 122 -2.35 18.05 12.33
CA PRO A 122 -1.68 16.84 12.80
C PRO A 122 -2.35 16.21 14.03
N LYS A 123 -2.55 14.89 14.01
CA LYS A 123 -3.17 14.11 15.10
C LYS A 123 -2.44 12.79 15.31
N SER A 124 -2.52 12.23 16.51
CA SER A 124 -2.16 10.83 16.76
C SER A 124 -3.33 9.95 16.35
N LEU A 125 -3.07 8.91 15.55
CA LEU A 125 -4.07 7.90 15.18
C LEU A 125 -3.78 6.60 15.95
N LEU A 126 -4.77 6.07 16.67
CA LEU A 126 -4.71 4.80 17.43
C LEU A 126 -3.62 4.66 18.50
N GLY A 127 -2.81 5.69 18.76
CA GLY A 127 -1.70 5.68 19.72
C GLY A 127 -0.35 6.09 19.10
N MET A 128 -0.24 5.98 17.78
CA MET A 128 0.94 6.30 16.96
C MET A 128 1.35 7.76 17.06
N ARG A 129 2.54 8.13 16.53
CA ARG A 129 3.09 9.48 16.64
C ARG A 129 2.13 10.54 16.06
N LYS A 130 2.22 11.77 16.56
CA LYS A 130 1.35 12.86 16.07
C LYS A 130 1.85 13.35 14.72
N ASP A 131 1.08 13.12 13.65
CA ASP A 131 1.42 13.55 12.29
C ASP A 131 0.18 14.00 11.51
N ASP A 132 0.38 14.77 10.44
CA ASP A 132 -0.63 15.05 9.41
C ASP A 132 -0.66 13.95 8.35
N ASP A 133 0.48 13.37 7.97
CA ASP A 133 0.57 12.42 6.85
C ASP A 133 0.56 10.94 7.29
N TRP A 134 -0.37 10.19 6.71
CA TRP A 134 -0.65 8.78 7.03
C TRP A 134 -0.78 7.92 5.78
N LEU A 135 -0.38 6.65 5.87
CA LEU A 135 -0.49 5.68 4.78
C LEU A 135 -1.58 4.65 5.08
N LEU A 136 -2.42 4.38 4.08
CA LEU A 136 -3.41 3.29 4.10
C LEU A 136 -2.99 2.24 3.07
N LEU A 137 -2.27 1.22 3.54
CA LEU A 137 -1.74 0.16 2.69
C LEU A 137 -2.80 -0.92 2.45
N SER A 138 -3.07 -1.22 1.18
CA SER A 138 -4.14 -2.15 0.79
C SER A 138 -3.81 -3.62 1.05
N MET A 139 -2.52 -3.94 1.25
CA MET A 139 -2.00 -5.31 1.42
C MET A 139 -2.56 -6.28 0.36
N TYR A 140 -2.69 -5.82 -0.90
CA TYR A 140 -3.40 -6.59 -1.91
C TYR A 140 -2.67 -7.87 -2.32
N ILE A 141 -1.34 -7.80 -2.49
CA ILE A 141 -0.50 -8.96 -2.84
C ILE A 141 0.07 -9.70 -1.63
N ASP A 142 0.05 -9.10 -0.43
CA ASP A 142 0.29 -9.84 0.80
C ASP A 142 -0.94 -10.66 1.18
N PHE A 143 -1.04 -11.89 0.66
CA PHE A 143 -2.21 -12.75 0.84
C PHE A 143 -2.70 -12.98 2.28
N PRO A 144 -1.85 -13.24 3.30
CA PRO A 144 -2.26 -13.30 4.71
C PRO A 144 -2.55 -11.91 5.31
N ARG A 145 -2.06 -10.81 4.70
CA ARG A 145 -2.17 -9.43 5.21
C ARG A 145 -1.46 -9.25 6.55
N LEU A 146 -0.30 -9.88 6.70
CA LEU A 146 0.51 -9.89 7.91
C LEU A 146 1.95 -9.42 7.68
N ARG A 147 2.53 -9.60 6.49
CA ARG A 147 3.99 -9.45 6.27
C ARG A 147 4.48 -8.04 6.46
N ILE A 148 3.70 -7.04 6.03
CA ILE A 148 4.09 -5.64 6.16
C ILE A 148 4.14 -5.26 7.66
N LYS A 149 3.08 -5.55 8.44
CA LYS A 149 3.07 -5.27 9.89
C LYS A 149 4.11 -6.12 10.64
N MET A 150 4.24 -7.41 10.33
CA MET A 150 5.26 -8.27 10.95
C MET A 150 6.69 -7.82 10.60
N GLY A 151 6.95 -7.33 9.39
CA GLY A 151 8.24 -6.79 8.99
C GLY A 151 8.57 -5.52 9.79
N MET A 152 7.62 -4.60 9.91
CA MET A 152 7.73 -3.42 10.77
C MET A 152 7.96 -3.79 12.24
N GLU A 153 7.14 -4.67 12.82
CA GLU A 153 7.26 -5.10 14.22
C GLU A 153 8.58 -5.82 14.51
N LEU A 154 9.06 -6.67 13.59
CA LEU A 154 10.36 -7.32 13.70
C LEU A 154 11.52 -6.32 13.59
N TRP A 155 11.42 -5.32 12.72
CA TRP A 155 12.42 -4.25 12.63
C TRP A 155 12.44 -3.43 13.93
N ASN A 156 11.28 -2.98 14.42
CA ASN A 156 11.15 -2.25 15.68
C ASN A 156 11.70 -3.05 16.87
N SER A 157 11.59 -4.38 16.88
CA SER A 157 12.12 -5.23 17.96
C SER A 157 13.64 -5.17 18.15
N LEU A 158 14.36 -4.54 17.22
CA LEU A 158 15.80 -4.29 17.29
C LEU A 158 16.16 -2.99 18.05
N GLU A 159 15.19 -2.10 18.33
CA GLU A 159 15.39 -0.80 18.99
C GLU A 159 16.15 -0.91 20.32
N ASP A 160 15.77 -1.88 21.18
CA ASP A 160 16.42 -2.17 22.47
C ASP A 160 17.94 -2.46 22.36
N TYR A 161 18.40 -2.86 21.17
CA TYR A 161 19.78 -3.26 20.90
C TYR A 161 20.52 -2.30 19.99
N ASN A 162 19.81 -1.52 19.17
CA ASN A 162 20.37 -0.63 18.16
C ASN A 162 19.61 0.71 18.08
N PRO A 163 20.20 1.82 18.56
CA PRO A 163 19.55 3.13 18.61
C PRO A 163 19.39 3.82 17.24
N THR A 164 19.85 3.21 16.15
CA THR A 164 19.59 3.69 14.77
C THR A 164 18.32 3.09 14.17
N VAL A 165 17.74 2.08 14.81
CA VAL A 165 16.44 1.52 14.44
C VAL A 165 15.40 2.57 14.80
N THR A 166 14.85 3.23 13.79
CA THR A 166 13.67 4.08 13.95
C THR A 166 12.44 3.18 13.97
N PRO A 167 11.66 3.13 15.08
CA PRO A 167 10.42 2.37 15.10
C PRO A 167 9.40 3.00 14.15
N ILE A 168 8.61 2.16 13.48
CA ILE A 168 7.44 2.60 12.73
C ILE A 168 6.20 1.86 13.20
N GLU A 169 5.17 2.59 13.61
CA GLU A 169 3.92 1.99 14.07
C GLU A 169 2.93 1.76 12.91
N SER A 170 2.11 0.72 13.07
CA SER A 170 1.06 0.37 12.11
C SER A 170 -0.07 -0.40 12.77
N GLU A 171 -1.32 -0.15 12.36
CA GLU A 171 -2.50 -0.79 12.93
C GLU A 171 -3.55 -1.18 11.89
N TYR A 172 -4.26 -2.28 12.16
CA TYR A 172 -5.27 -2.80 11.24
C TYR A 172 -6.57 -2.01 11.34
N VAL A 173 -7.09 -1.58 10.17
CA VAL A 173 -8.29 -0.76 10.07
C VAL A 173 -9.26 -1.27 9.01
N CYS A 174 -10.55 -1.13 9.27
CA CYS A 174 -11.61 -1.38 8.31
C CYS A 174 -11.96 -0.08 7.57
N LEU A 175 -11.62 0.02 6.29
CA LEU A 175 -11.76 1.26 5.51
C LEU A 175 -13.11 1.32 4.78
N TYR A 176 -13.73 2.50 4.81
CA TYR A 176 -14.92 2.86 4.05
C TYR A 176 -14.67 4.14 3.25
N MET A 177 -14.99 4.12 1.96
CA MET A 177 -14.89 5.27 1.06
C MET A 177 -16.30 5.66 0.59
N ASN A 178 -16.74 6.88 0.85
CA ASN A 178 -18.11 7.35 0.56
C ASN A 178 -19.21 6.40 1.06
N GLY A 179 -18.98 5.74 2.20
CA GLY A 179 -19.88 4.74 2.80
C GLY A 179 -19.74 3.31 2.26
N GLU A 180 -19.00 3.08 1.17
CA GLU A 180 -18.73 1.73 0.67
C GLU A 180 -17.51 1.10 1.36
N PHE A 181 -17.67 -0.11 1.90
CA PHE A 181 -16.58 -0.86 2.53
C PHE A 181 -15.53 -1.32 1.52
N GLN A 182 -14.26 -0.99 1.79
CA GLN A 182 -13.10 -1.31 0.94
C GLN A 182 -12.28 -2.50 1.46
N GLY A 183 -12.62 -3.05 2.63
CA GLY A 183 -11.87 -4.16 3.26
C GLY A 183 -10.93 -3.72 4.38
N LEU A 184 -10.13 -4.69 4.85
CA LEU A 184 -9.06 -4.49 5.83
C LEU A 184 -7.86 -3.78 5.19
N TYR A 185 -7.37 -2.71 5.81
CA TYR A 185 -6.16 -1.97 5.45
C TYR A 185 -5.19 -1.98 6.63
N LEU A 186 -3.92 -1.68 6.35
CA LEU A 186 -2.94 -1.35 7.37
C LEU A 186 -2.75 0.17 7.34
N LEU A 187 -3.19 0.84 8.41
CA LEU A 187 -2.82 2.23 8.67
C LEU A 187 -1.39 2.22 9.20
N THR A 188 -0.51 3.08 8.69
CA THR A 188 0.85 3.23 9.21
C THR A 188 1.33 4.67 9.07
N GLU A 189 2.29 5.04 9.92
CA GLU A 189 3.00 6.31 9.83
C GLU A 189 3.71 6.45 8.48
N LYS A 190 3.96 7.69 8.04
CA LYS A 190 4.74 7.95 6.83
C LYS A 190 6.24 7.90 7.12
N ASN A 191 6.98 7.26 6.22
CA ASN A 191 8.43 7.08 6.17
C ASN A 191 9.19 8.38 5.78
N GLU A 192 9.04 9.44 6.57
CA GLU A 192 9.56 10.78 6.26
C GLU A 192 10.46 11.35 7.37
N ARG A 193 11.07 12.52 7.12
CA ARG A 193 11.98 13.22 8.04
C ARG A 193 11.53 13.24 9.50
N ARG A 194 10.24 13.49 9.76
CA ARG A 194 9.66 13.57 11.11
C ARG A 194 9.59 12.21 11.83
N LEU A 195 9.54 11.09 11.09
CA LEU A 195 9.65 9.74 11.66
C LEU A 195 11.08 9.49 12.12
N PHE A 196 12.05 9.77 11.25
CA PHE A 196 13.48 9.52 11.48
C PHE A 196 14.16 10.55 12.40
N GLY A 197 13.45 11.57 12.86
CA GLY A 197 13.98 12.59 13.79
C GLY A 197 15.09 13.48 13.22
N LEU A 198 15.24 13.51 11.89
CA LEU A 198 16.35 14.17 11.20
C LEU A 198 16.26 15.71 11.30
N ASP A 199 17.42 16.36 11.34
CA ASP A 199 17.58 17.82 11.32
C ASP A 199 16.86 18.50 10.14
N ASP A 200 16.65 19.81 10.26
CA ASP A 200 16.19 20.66 9.15
C ASP A 200 17.29 20.83 8.08
N ALA A 201 16.87 21.11 6.84
CA ALA A 201 17.73 21.08 5.67
C ALA A 201 18.82 22.16 5.70
N GLN A 202 20.02 21.80 5.22
CA GLN A 202 21.13 22.72 5.06
C GLN A 202 21.57 22.78 3.60
N ASN A 203 21.94 23.97 3.12
CA ASN A 203 22.42 24.16 1.75
C ASN A 203 23.90 23.70 1.60
N ASN A 204 24.17 22.42 1.87
CA ASN A 204 25.46 21.76 1.69
C ASN A 204 25.34 20.22 1.77
N ILE A 205 26.35 19.51 1.25
CA ILE A 205 26.40 18.03 1.21
C ILE A 205 26.55 17.31 2.56
N HIS A 206 26.53 18.01 3.69
CA HIS A 206 26.50 17.44 5.05
C HIS A 206 25.13 17.59 5.73
N SER A 207 24.13 18.16 5.04
CA SER A 207 22.72 18.20 5.49
C SER A 207 22.20 16.81 5.87
N SER A 208 21.20 16.75 6.75
CA SER A 208 20.33 15.59 6.84
C SER A 208 19.73 15.25 5.46
N LEU A 209 19.47 13.95 5.20
CA LEU A 209 18.90 13.46 3.95
C LEU A 209 18.09 12.17 4.11
N ILE A 210 17.21 11.93 3.14
CA ILE A 210 16.53 10.66 2.87
C ILE A 210 16.56 10.48 1.36
N PHE A 211 17.23 9.42 0.89
CA PHE A 211 17.20 8.99 -0.51
C PHE A 211 16.48 7.65 -0.61
N GLN A 212 15.44 7.58 -1.43
CA GLN A 212 14.70 6.35 -1.71
C GLN A 212 15.17 5.72 -3.03
N VAL A 213 15.26 4.39 -3.07
CA VAL A 213 15.39 3.69 -4.35
C VAL A 213 14.03 3.61 -5.05
N LYS A 214 13.93 4.20 -6.24
CA LYS A 214 12.70 4.24 -7.05
C LYS A 214 12.61 3.09 -8.06
N TYR A 215 13.74 2.74 -8.70
CA TYR A 215 13.88 1.59 -9.59
C TYR A 215 15.13 0.78 -9.24
N PRO A 216 15.19 -0.53 -9.59
CA PRO A 216 16.30 -1.42 -9.21
C PRO A 216 17.71 -0.84 -9.45
N SER A 217 18.43 -0.56 -8.36
CA SER A 217 19.83 -0.12 -8.38
C SER A 217 20.71 -1.07 -7.57
N TYR A 218 21.70 -1.68 -8.23
CA TYR A 218 22.68 -2.57 -7.60
C TYR A 218 23.91 -1.82 -7.04
N LEU A 219 23.83 -0.48 -6.92
CA LEU A 219 24.93 0.39 -6.48
C LEU A 219 26.24 0.25 -7.30
N THR A 220 26.18 -0.26 -8.53
CA THR A 220 27.35 -0.39 -9.43
C THR A 220 27.67 0.87 -10.23
N LYS A 221 26.68 1.76 -10.37
CA LYS A 221 26.77 3.05 -11.07
C LYS A 221 25.63 3.95 -10.58
N TYR A 222 25.90 5.25 -10.41
CA TYR A 222 24.85 6.23 -10.16
C TYR A 222 24.02 6.48 -11.43
N GLU A 223 22.69 6.43 -11.28
CA GLU A 223 21.71 6.74 -12.32
C GLU A 223 20.56 7.48 -11.64
N SER A 224 20.46 8.79 -11.86
CA SER A 224 19.51 9.66 -11.14
C SER A 224 18.07 9.20 -11.23
N ALA A 225 17.65 8.67 -12.38
CA ALA A 225 16.29 8.13 -12.57
C ALA A 225 15.92 7.00 -11.60
N ASN A 226 16.90 6.24 -11.08
CA ASN A 226 16.68 5.11 -10.18
C ASN A 226 16.49 5.52 -8.71
N TRP A 227 16.70 6.81 -8.38
CA TRP A 227 16.70 7.33 -7.02
C TRP A 227 15.76 8.53 -6.88
N GLU A 228 15.26 8.77 -5.68
CA GLU A 228 14.40 9.89 -5.33
C GLU A 228 14.94 10.59 -4.06
N GLN A 229 14.98 11.92 -4.08
CA GLN A 229 15.46 12.72 -2.96
C GLN A 229 14.27 13.18 -2.11
N ASP A 230 13.78 12.30 -1.24
CA ASP A 230 12.67 12.57 -0.32
C ASP A 230 12.99 13.73 0.65
N TRP A 231 14.26 13.84 1.05
CA TRP A 231 14.75 14.91 1.93
C TRP A 231 16.22 15.24 1.64
N PRO A 232 16.61 16.54 1.61
CA PRO A 232 15.74 17.70 1.40
C PRO A 232 14.98 17.58 0.07
N ASN A 233 13.84 18.26 -0.10
CA ASN A 233 13.01 18.07 -1.31
C ASN A 233 13.41 19.03 -2.45
N GLU A 234 12.89 18.77 -3.65
CA GLU A 234 13.14 19.63 -4.83
C GLU A 234 12.58 21.06 -4.65
N ASP A 235 11.46 21.20 -3.93
CA ASP A 235 10.79 22.48 -3.66
C ASP A 235 11.65 23.44 -2.81
N GLU A 236 12.49 22.91 -1.93
CA GLU A 236 13.47 23.66 -1.13
C GLU A 236 14.71 24.08 -1.95
N GLY A 237 14.87 23.55 -3.17
CA GLY A 237 15.95 23.90 -4.10
C GLY A 237 17.33 23.37 -3.71
N ILE A 238 17.40 22.41 -2.77
CA ILE A 238 18.65 21.82 -2.27
C ILE A 238 18.81 20.43 -2.90
N PHE A 239 19.68 20.31 -3.90
CA PHE A 239 19.94 19.06 -4.61
C PHE A 239 21.34 18.53 -4.27
N ILE A 240 21.42 17.50 -3.44
CA ILE A 240 22.68 16.93 -2.91
C ILE A 240 22.88 15.46 -3.27
N MET A 241 21.84 14.78 -3.77
CA MET A 241 21.85 13.35 -4.06
C MET A 241 22.89 12.94 -5.12
N GLU A 242 23.06 13.72 -6.20
CA GLU A 242 23.98 13.35 -7.29
C GLU A 242 25.45 13.29 -6.83
N GLU A 243 25.91 14.30 -6.10
CA GLU A 243 27.28 14.36 -5.56
C GLU A 243 27.49 13.23 -4.54
N ILE A 244 26.58 13.12 -3.56
CA ILE A 244 26.69 12.13 -2.47
C ILE A 244 26.64 10.70 -3.00
N MET A 245 25.70 10.39 -3.91
CA MET A 245 25.54 9.03 -4.44
C MET A 245 26.64 8.66 -5.42
N THR A 246 27.20 9.60 -6.17
CA THR A 246 28.36 9.34 -7.04
C THR A 246 29.59 8.98 -6.19
N ASP A 247 29.91 9.78 -5.18
CA ASP A 247 31.04 9.53 -4.26
C ASP A 247 30.85 8.23 -3.45
N LEU A 248 29.62 7.94 -3.02
CA LEU A 248 29.31 6.72 -2.27
C LEU A 248 29.47 5.46 -3.13
N ILE A 249 28.97 5.49 -4.37
CA ILE A 249 29.07 4.39 -5.32
C ILE A 249 30.52 4.20 -5.79
N ASP A 250 31.27 5.27 -6.03
CA ASP A 250 32.70 5.18 -6.35
C ASP A 250 33.48 4.50 -5.21
N PHE A 251 33.28 4.96 -3.97
CA PHE A 251 33.89 4.33 -2.79
C PHE A 251 33.55 2.84 -2.66
N ILE A 252 32.29 2.45 -2.89
CA ILE A 252 31.85 1.05 -2.76
C ILE A 252 32.49 0.14 -3.83
N ASN A 253 32.64 0.61 -5.06
CA ASN A 253 33.10 -0.23 -6.17
C ASN A 253 34.62 -0.19 -6.40
N ASN A 254 35.29 0.91 -6.04
CA ASN A 254 36.68 1.18 -6.43
C ASN A 254 37.68 1.17 -5.24
N SER A 255 37.22 1.04 -3.99
CA SER A 255 38.11 0.82 -2.84
C SER A 255 38.65 -0.61 -2.83
N ASP A 256 39.94 -0.78 -2.53
CA ASP A 256 40.49 -2.10 -2.21
C ASP A 256 40.09 -2.55 -0.80
N ASP A 257 40.24 -3.85 -0.48
CA ASP A 257 39.86 -4.41 0.83
C ASP A 257 40.50 -3.67 2.01
N ASN A 258 41.75 -3.23 1.87
CA ASN A 258 42.46 -2.52 2.94
C ASN A 258 41.83 -1.15 3.21
N THR A 259 41.45 -0.43 2.15
CA THR A 259 40.81 0.88 2.21
C THR A 259 39.36 0.76 2.67
N PHE A 260 38.63 -0.21 2.14
CA PHE A 260 37.21 -0.43 2.44
C PHE A 260 36.98 -0.87 3.89
N PHE A 261 37.85 -1.74 4.43
CA PHE A 261 37.77 -2.21 5.81
C PHE A 261 38.65 -1.44 6.81
N ASP A 262 39.24 -0.31 6.41
CA ASP A 262 40.03 0.52 7.34
C ASP A 262 39.18 0.98 8.55
N PRO A 263 39.65 0.81 9.80
CA PRO A 263 38.86 1.15 10.99
C PRO A 263 38.59 2.65 11.21
N GLN A 264 39.23 3.56 10.47
CA GLN A 264 39.13 5.01 10.63
C GLN A 264 38.51 5.71 9.41
N SER A 265 38.85 5.28 8.19
CA SER A 265 38.38 5.87 6.93
C SER A 265 37.55 4.94 6.04
N GLY A 266 37.45 3.65 6.38
CA GLY A 266 36.68 2.66 5.63
C GLY A 266 35.16 2.79 5.78
N VAL A 267 34.43 1.72 5.44
CA VAL A 267 32.96 1.71 5.35
C VAL A 267 32.27 2.17 6.64
N PHE A 268 32.81 1.84 7.82
CA PHE A 268 32.26 2.22 9.12
C PHE A 268 32.59 3.65 9.56
N SER A 269 33.39 4.40 8.78
CA SER A 269 33.48 5.85 8.90
C SER A 269 32.27 6.55 8.25
N LYS A 270 31.74 5.95 7.17
CA LYS A 270 30.62 6.46 6.37
C LYS A 270 29.26 5.98 6.87
N PHE A 271 29.12 4.68 7.15
CA PHE A 271 27.89 4.07 7.66
C PHE A 271 27.93 3.87 9.17
N ASP A 272 26.77 3.86 9.81
CA ASP A 272 26.67 3.23 11.13
C ASP A 272 26.86 1.71 11.00
N LYS A 273 27.75 1.18 11.83
CA LYS A 273 28.18 -0.21 11.76
C LYS A 273 27.09 -1.18 12.22
N LEU A 274 26.36 -0.83 13.27
CA LEU A 274 25.37 -1.72 13.86
C LEU A 274 24.13 -1.75 12.99
N ASN A 275 23.67 -0.57 12.54
CA ASN A 275 22.63 -0.44 11.53
C ASN A 275 22.89 -1.31 10.29
N LEU A 276 24.08 -1.20 9.70
CA LEU A 276 24.41 -1.91 8.46
C LEU A 276 24.35 -3.43 8.65
N ILE A 277 24.87 -3.94 9.78
CA ILE A 277 24.80 -5.36 10.13
C ILE A 277 23.35 -5.80 10.30
N ASP A 278 22.57 -5.07 11.10
CA ASP A 278 21.19 -5.42 11.42
C ASP A 278 20.27 -5.33 10.22
N PHE A 279 20.43 -4.34 9.35
CA PHE A 279 19.71 -4.21 8.09
C PHE A 279 19.87 -5.46 7.21
N TYR A 280 21.12 -5.94 7.01
CA TYR A 280 21.34 -7.16 6.24
C TYR A 280 20.77 -8.39 6.96
N LEU A 281 21.08 -8.58 8.25
CA LEU A 281 20.62 -9.75 9.00
C LEU A 281 19.08 -9.85 9.06
N PHE A 282 18.39 -8.73 9.28
CA PHE A 282 16.94 -8.63 9.24
C PHE A 282 16.38 -9.06 7.89
N ASN A 283 16.86 -8.48 6.79
CA ASN A 283 16.34 -8.77 5.45
C ASN A 283 16.61 -10.22 5.03
N TYR A 284 17.77 -10.79 5.40
CA TYR A 284 18.05 -12.21 5.25
C TYR A 284 17.09 -13.08 6.08
N PHE A 285 16.84 -12.71 7.34
CA PHE A 285 16.00 -13.46 8.26
C PHE A 285 14.55 -13.56 7.77
N ILE A 286 13.96 -12.44 7.32
CA ILE A 286 12.60 -12.45 6.75
C ILE A 286 12.55 -12.99 5.31
N ARG A 287 13.72 -13.29 4.69
CA ARG A 287 13.86 -13.59 3.25
C ARG A 287 13.15 -12.55 2.39
N HIS A 288 13.48 -11.28 2.59
CA HIS A 288 13.08 -10.20 1.69
C HIS A 288 13.80 -10.46 0.35
N GLU A 289 13.07 -10.71 -0.74
CA GLU A 289 13.70 -11.22 -1.97
C GLU A 289 14.30 -10.09 -2.84
N ASP A 290 13.90 -8.83 -2.64
CA ASP A 290 14.28 -7.69 -3.51
C ASP A 290 14.85 -6.46 -2.78
N PHE A 291 15.13 -6.55 -1.47
CA PHE A 291 15.82 -5.49 -0.70
C PHE A 291 17.23 -5.15 -1.23
N TRP A 292 17.81 -6.05 -2.02
CA TRP A 292 19.16 -5.93 -2.57
C TRP A 292 19.34 -4.75 -3.53
N ASN A 293 18.25 -4.34 -4.19
CA ASN A 293 18.29 -3.34 -5.25
C ASN A 293 17.13 -2.34 -5.21
N LYS A 294 16.18 -2.46 -4.28
CA LYS A 294 15.09 -1.50 -4.01
C LYS A 294 14.54 -1.73 -2.60
N ASN A 295 13.42 -1.11 -2.24
CA ASN A 295 12.72 -1.37 -0.97
C ASN A 295 13.55 -1.02 0.28
N TYR A 296 14.39 0.00 0.20
CA TYR A 296 15.07 0.62 1.34
C TYR A 296 15.32 2.12 1.11
N PHE A 297 15.64 2.81 2.20
CA PHE A 297 16.09 4.20 2.23
C PHE A 297 17.56 4.26 2.65
N ILE A 298 18.33 5.14 2.04
CA ILE A 298 19.59 5.63 2.59
C ILE A 298 19.29 6.95 3.28
N MET A 299 19.59 7.04 4.57
CA MET A 299 19.39 8.27 5.34
C MET A 299 20.69 8.66 6.02
N ARG A 300 20.79 9.91 6.41
CA ARG A 300 21.89 10.45 7.22
C ARG A 300 21.35 11.67 7.94
N ASP A 301 21.73 11.87 9.19
CA ASP A 301 21.46 13.13 9.90
C ASP A 301 22.62 14.10 9.77
N THR A 302 22.44 15.39 10.07
CA THR A 302 23.59 16.32 10.05
C THR A 302 24.64 15.91 11.08
N TYR A 303 24.19 15.48 12.27
CA TYR A 303 25.08 15.05 13.35
C TYR A 303 24.49 13.91 14.19
N PRO A 304 25.05 12.68 14.10
CA PRO A 304 26.25 12.30 13.37
C PRO A 304 26.00 12.14 11.86
N SER A 305 26.89 12.71 11.04
CA SER A 305 26.91 12.56 9.57
C SER A 305 27.35 11.15 9.14
N LYS A 306 26.62 10.12 9.56
CA LYS A 306 26.76 8.73 9.13
C LYS A 306 25.50 8.22 8.46
N PHE A 307 25.68 7.47 7.37
CA PHE A 307 24.59 6.81 6.67
C PHE A 307 24.02 5.66 7.49
N PHE A 308 22.71 5.53 7.47
CA PHE A 308 21.97 4.39 8.01
C PHE A 308 20.84 4.02 7.05
N LEU A 309 20.45 2.75 7.08
CA LEU A 309 19.48 2.13 6.20
C LEU A 309 18.19 1.83 6.96
N PHE A 310 17.06 1.96 6.27
CA PHE A 310 15.74 1.56 6.75
C PHE A 310 15.07 0.67 5.69
N PRO A 311 14.66 -0.56 6.03
CA PRO A 311 13.96 -1.44 5.11
C PRO A 311 12.51 -0.99 4.93
N TRP A 312 11.92 -1.33 3.78
CA TRP A 312 10.55 -0.96 3.43
C TRP A 312 9.85 -2.02 2.58
N ASP A 313 8.54 -1.86 2.35
CA ASP A 313 7.73 -2.65 1.40
C ASP A 313 7.91 -4.18 1.51
N TYR A 314 7.80 -4.71 2.73
CA TYR A 314 8.07 -6.10 3.11
C TYR A 314 7.11 -7.15 2.51
N ASP A 315 6.30 -6.84 1.50
CA ASP A 315 5.26 -7.76 1.00
C ASP A 315 5.84 -8.97 0.26
N TYR A 316 6.97 -8.81 -0.43
CA TYR A 316 7.72 -9.88 -1.08
C TYR A 316 8.77 -10.50 -0.13
N SER A 317 8.27 -11.05 0.98
CA SER A 317 9.07 -11.70 2.03
C SER A 317 8.37 -12.94 2.61
N MET A 318 8.96 -13.55 3.63
CA MET A 318 8.39 -14.62 4.46
C MET A 318 7.80 -15.77 3.64
N GLY A 319 8.54 -16.22 2.62
CA GLY A 319 8.24 -17.40 1.82
C GLY A 319 7.05 -17.26 0.86
N GLN A 320 6.66 -16.04 0.46
CA GLN A 320 5.82 -15.86 -0.72
C GLN A 320 6.62 -16.12 -2.01
N TRP A 321 5.99 -16.78 -2.98
CA TRP A 321 6.50 -17.08 -4.31
C TRP A 321 5.42 -16.80 -5.36
#